data_AF-A0A1M6UPU3-F1
#
_entry.id   AF-A0A1M6UPU3-F1
#
_cell.length_a   1.000
_cell.length_b   1.000
_cell.length_c   1.000
_cell.angle_alpha   90.00
_cell.angle_beta   90.00
_cell.angle_gamma   90.00
#
_symmetry.space_group_name_H-M   'P 1'
#
loop_
_entity.id
_entity.type
_entity.pdbx_description
1 polymer ?
#
loop_
_entity_poly.entity_id
_entity_poly.type
_entity_poly.pdbx_seq_one_letter_code
_entity_poly.pdbx_strand_id
1 'polypeptide(L)'
;MMKKRFFITALGLTLGAAFAQSPAGESPAETQSASIFVQDPAIFHQRQADLEKLKASVEGKNEGLDSLLERTNRITAMNDRCSSISINDVMDDECWTFYRVELPAFEEQYMKVTGEVRLGHMETARGLEDRKLQINACVDALYSFAQSKDQFLNLEGGVFLEPLSEGFQANYDFTLQYEPNHRRHSFEIAQKWGETCREMVVRQDGEGFAPYFLERLESLNADLAGNGSLAVYKTDTADVNAPTVFMDIAKPVRSAYYLNGVKLFHARVSAGPAAESPVQIRFEKEAVKVAGEPVVIKRGEPQKFKGSVQFAEKSARLNGRWIWENQGNNAGVDFGPEEDEAALDSIYAAEQAAKAAEAASAVENRRGVHFSPWVGVSAAFAPFSDKNYKAFALEEDQLMILPDLIAAARLRVGFGDQAEFHVAFGAGVYVGAGIGDGLQRVYFAPVAQLELGYLDFGLRETAVIAIPEKDSEEWMQFKTGVFYSFGMFGVEAGFDVITNLGNGGYVTLFWNL
;
A
#
# COMPACT_ATOMS: atom_id res chain seq x y z
N MET A 1 58.70 20.70 20.74
CA MET A 1 57.89 20.37 21.94
C MET A 1 56.52 21.00 21.74
N MET A 2 55.49 20.22 21.39
CA MET A 2 54.42 19.74 22.30
C MET A 2 53.63 20.91 22.94
N LYS A 3 52.30 21.07 22.84
CA LYS A 3 51.18 20.14 22.57
C LYS A 3 49.91 20.95 22.21
N LYS A 4 49.15 20.42 21.23
CA LYS A 4 47.70 20.12 21.18
C LYS A 4 46.66 21.18 21.59
N ARG A 5 45.79 21.60 20.64
CA ARG A 5 44.39 21.13 20.35
C ARG A 5 43.33 21.68 21.33
N PHE A 6 42.31 22.38 20.84
CA PHE A 6 41.01 21.77 20.48
C PHE A 6 40.08 22.78 19.78
N PHE A 7 39.21 22.20 18.96
CA PHE A 7 38.17 22.77 18.10
C PHE A 7 36.87 22.03 18.53
N ILE A 8 35.70 22.53 18.11
CA ILE A 8 34.43 21.78 17.88
C ILE A 8 33.33 21.82 18.99
N THR A 9 32.25 22.56 18.62
CA THR A 9 30.78 22.38 18.73
C THR A 9 30.08 21.80 19.97
N ALA A 10 28.91 22.38 20.30
CA ALA A 10 27.57 21.73 20.32
C ALA A 10 26.49 22.85 20.43
N LEU A 11 25.45 22.93 19.61
CA LEU A 11 24.15 22.20 19.63
C LEU A 11 23.31 22.39 20.91
N GLY A 12 22.03 22.78 20.75
CA GLY A 12 20.95 22.64 21.75
C GLY A 12 19.94 23.81 21.72
N LEU A 13 18.78 23.73 21.05
CA LEU A 13 17.48 23.19 21.51
C LEU A 13 16.94 23.78 22.83
N THR A 14 15.73 24.36 22.77
CA THR A 14 14.67 24.44 23.81
C THR A 14 13.45 25.10 23.13
N LEU A 15 12.37 24.41 22.74
CA LEU A 15 11.20 23.96 23.53
C LEU A 15 10.78 24.88 24.70
N GLY A 16 9.54 25.38 24.64
CA GLY A 16 8.84 25.99 25.79
C GLY A 16 7.57 26.76 25.41
N ALA A 17 6.41 26.12 25.64
CA ALA A 17 5.05 26.60 25.39
C ALA A 17 4.53 27.66 26.39
N ALA A 18 3.49 28.43 26.02
CA ALA A 18 2.23 28.57 26.77
C ALA A 18 1.29 29.70 26.26
N PHE A 19 0.07 29.30 25.89
CA PHE A 19 -1.26 29.88 26.12
C PHE A 19 -1.57 31.41 26.08
N ALA A 20 -2.57 31.69 25.24
CA ALA A 20 -3.75 32.55 25.44
C ALA A 20 -3.62 34.09 25.34
N GLN A 21 -4.13 34.66 24.24
CA GLN A 21 -5.40 35.43 24.20
C GLN A 21 -5.58 36.05 22.80
N SER A 22 -6.57 35.57 22.04
CA SER A 22 -7.10 36.27 20.87
C SER A 22 -8.08 37.36 21.32
N PRO A 23 -8.08 38.56 20.71
CA PRO A 23 -9.30 39.34 20.62
C PRO A 23 -10.13 38.84 19.44
N ALA A 24 -11.43 38.76 19.68
CA ALA A 24 -12.44 38.26 18.79
C ALA A 24 -12.63 39.13 17.53
N GLY A 25 -13.01 38.46 16.45
CA GLY A 25 -13.65 39.08 15.29
C GLY A 25 -13.17 38.45 14.00
N GLU A 26 -13.80 37.35 13.58
CA GLU A 26 -14.22 37.15 12.19
C GLU A 26 -15.01 35.84 12.02
N SER A 27 -15.98 35.92 11.11
CA SER A 27 -17.04 34.98 10.76
C SER A 27 -16.55 33.54 10.51
N PRO A 28 -17.39 32.49 10.71
CA PRO A 28 -17.05 31.15 10.25
C PRO A 28 -16.79 31.20 8.73
N ALA A 29 -15.58 30.80 8.34
CA ALA A 29 -15.24 30.55 6.96
C ALA A 29 -16.14 29.43 6.45
N GLU A 30 -17.05 29.78 5.55
CA GLU A 30 -17.70 28.84 4.65
C GLU A 30 -16.64 27.94 4.05
N THR A 31 -16.81 26.64 4.25
CA THR A 31 -16.07 25.59 3.58
C THR A 31 -16.37 25.74 2.10
N GLN A 32 -15.51 26.46 1.35
CA GLN A 32 -15.60 26.54 -0.09
C GLN A 32 -15.39 25.14 -0.66
N SER A 33 -16.51 24.48 -0.98
CA SER A 33 -16.53 23.32 -1.86
C SER A 33 -16.11 23.79 -3.25
N ALA A 34 -14.82 23.74 -3.54
CA ALA A 34 -14.32 23.88 -4.90
C ALA A 34 -14.96 22.77 -5.74
N SER A 35 -15.84 23.14 -6.67
CA SER A 35 -16.36 22.23 -7.68
C SER A 35 -15.18 21.58 -8.39
N ILE A 36 -15.07 20.26 -8.27
CA ILE A 36 -13.99 19.41 -8.82
C ILE A 36 -14.04 19.40 -10.38
N PHE A 37 -14.99 20.13 -10.98
CA PHE A 37 -15.28 20.10 -12.42
C PHE A 37 -14.69 21.27 -13.22
N VAL A 38 -14.00 22.23 -12.59
CA VAL A 38 -13.49 23.44 -13.26
C VAL A 38 -11.95 23.44 -13.29
N GLN A 39 -11.37 23.36 -14.48
CA GLN A 39 -9.92 23.48 -14.68
C GLN A 39 -9.47 24.94 -14.59
N ASP A 40 -8.29 25.17 -13.99
CA ASP A 40 -7.66 26.48 -13.90
C ASP A 40 -7.41 27.08 -15.30
N PRO A 41 -7.96 28.27 -15.60
CA PRO A 41 -7.71 29.03 -16.84
C PRO A 41 -6.23 29.18 -17.20
N ALA A 42 -5.34 29.30 -16.21
CA ALA A 42 -3.91 29.46 -16.43
C ALA A 42 -3.29 28.29 -17.22
N ILE A 43 -3.84 27.09 -17.06
CA ILE A 43 -3.36 25.88 -17.74
C ILE A 43 -3.59 25.96 -19.26
N PHE A 44 -4.71 26.54 -19.71
CA PHE A 44 -5.01 26.64 -21.15
C PHE A 44 -4.24 27.75 -21.84
N HIS A 45 -4.01 28.87 -21.15
CA HIS A 45 -3.12 29.91 -21.64
C HIS A 45 -1.69 29.39 -21.82
N GLN A 46 -1.22 28.52 -20.92
CA GLN A 46 0.07 27.88 -21.05
C GLN A 46 0.10 26.90 -22.25
N ARG A 47 -0.94 26.08 -22.44
CA ARG A 47 -1.07 25.17 -23.60
C ARG A 47 -1.09 25.92 -24.94
N GLN A 48 -1.71 27.09 -24.98
CA GLN A 48 -1.70 27.95 -26.17
C GLN A 48 -0.28 28.43 -26.48
N ALA A 49 0.44 28.92 -25.47
CA ALA A 49 1.83 29.37 -25.63
C ALA A 49 2.78 28.23 -26.06
N ASP A 50 2.59 27.02 -25.52
CA ASP A 50 3.39 25.84 -25.86
C ASP A 50 3.16 25.41 -27.32
N LEU A 51 1.91 25.41 -27.80
CA LEU A 51 1.58 25.09 -29.20
C LEU A 51 2.09 26.16 -30.17
N GLU A 52 2.03 27.45 -29.79
CA GLU A 52 2.58 28.54 -30.60
C GLU A 52 4.10 28.41 -30.73
N LYS A 53 4.78 28.04 -29.64
CA LYS A 53 6.22 27.75 -29.63
C LYS A 53 6.55 26.50 -30.46
N LEU A 54 5.72 25.46 -30.39
CA LEU A 54 5.88 24.25 -31.19
C LEU A 54 5.75 24.57 -32.69
N LYS A 55 4.78 25.39 -33.08
CA LYS A 55 4.58 25.85 -34.46
C LYS A 55 5.77 26.66 -34.99
N ALA A 56 6.40 27.46 -34.14
CA ALA A 56 7.62 28.18 -34.50
C ALA A 56 8.84 27.25 -34.70
N SER A 57 8.82 26.05 -34.11
CA SER A 57 9.93 25.09 -34.16
C SER A 57 9.83 24.02 -35.27
N VAL A 58 8.68 23.90 -35.92
CA VAL A 58 8.44 22.92 -36.99
C VAL A 58 8.49 23.63 -38.35
N GLU A 59 9.47 23.30 -39.19
CA GLU A 59 9.56 23.85 -40.56
C GLU A 59 8.53 23.17 -41.49
N GLY A 60 7.48 23.91 -41.86
CA GLY A 60 6.45 23.48 -42.82
C GLY A 60 5.02 23.53 -42.27
N LYS A 61 4.01 23.49 -43.16
CA LYS A 61 2.60 23.43 -42.75
C LYS A 61 2.31 22.07 -42.11
N ASN A 62 1.94 22.07 -40.82
CA ASN A 62 1.42 20.90 -40.12
C ASN A 62 -0.07 21.11 -39.84
N GLU A 63 -0.92 20.55 -40.70
CA GLU A 63 -2.39 20.72 -40.63
C GLU A 63 -2.99 20.25 -39.29
N GLY A 64 -2.36 19.26 -38.63
CA GLY A 64 -2.78 18.80 -37.31
C GLY A 64 -2.48 19.81 -36.20
N LEU A 65 -1.34 20.48 -36.26
CA LEU A 65 -0.93 21.52 -35.30
C LEU A 65 -1.71 22.82 -35.51
N ASP A 66 -1.96 23.20 -36.76
CA ASP A 66 -2.76 24.38 -37.11
C ASP A 66 -4.21 24.23 -36.65
N SER A 67 -4.81 23.04 -36.85
CA SER A 67 -6.15 22.69 -36.36
C SER A 67 -6.24 22.68 -34.84
N LEU A 68 -5.18 22.20 -34.15
CA LEU A 68 -5.09 22.23 -32.69
C LEU A 68 -5.03 23.67 -32.16
N LEU A 69 -4.22 24.53 -32.75
CA LEU A 69 -4.13 25.95 -32.35
C LEU A 69 -5.46 26.68 -32.49
N GLU A 70 -6.19 26.43 -33.58
CA GLU A 70 -7.52 26.99 -33.78
C GLU A 70 -8.53 26.48 -32.74
N ARG A 71 -8.46 25.18 -32.39
CA ARG A 71 -9.28 24.58 -31.32
C ARG A 71 -8.88 25.06 -29.93
N THR A 72 -7.60 25.28 -29.64
CA THR A 72 -7.12 25.73 -28.32
C THR A 72 -7.73 27.09 -27.97
N ASN A 73 -7.78 28.03 -28.91
CA ASN A 73 -8.40 29.34 -28.69
C ASN A 73 -9.89 29.23 -28.30
N ARG A 74 -10.60 28.29 -28.92
CA ARG A 74 -12.01 28.02 -28.61
C ARG A 74 -12.18 27.34 -27.25
N ILE A 75 -11.29 26.41 -26.90
CA ILE A 75 -11.30 25.70 -25.60
C ILE A 75 -10.96 26.67 -24.46
N THR A 76 -9.94 27.53 -24.62
CA THR A 76 -9.57 28.56 -23.64
C THR A 76 -10.75 29.51 -23.39
N ALA A 77 -11.35 30.06 -24.45
CA ALA A 77 -12.49 30.96 -24.32
C ALA A 77 -13.71 30.29 -23.65
N MET A 78 -13.94 29.00 -23.92
CA MET A 78 -15.03 28.25 -23.29
C MET A 78 -14.71 27.89 -21.84
N ASN A 79 -13.47 27.56 -21.50
CA ASN A 79 -13.06 27.33 -20.12
C ASN A 79 -13.13 28.61 -19.29
N ASP A 80 -12.72 29.76 -19.83
CA ASP A 80 -12.82 31.06 -19.16
C ASP A 80 -14.28 31.44 -18.89
N ARG A 81 -15.16 31.20 -19.88
CA ARG A 81 -16.61 31.38 -19.70
C ARG A 81 -17.15 30.44 -18.63
N CYS A 82 -16.88 29.14 -18.72
CA CYS A 82 -17.48 28.15 -17.82
C CYS A 82 -16.90 28.19 -16.41
N SER A 83 -15.64 28.64 -16.24
CA SER A 83 -15.03 28.89 -14.93
C SER A 83 -15.51 30.18 -14.27
N SER A 84 -16.06 31.13 -15.05
CA SER A 84 -16.65 32.37 -14.54
C SER A 84 -18.09 32.20 -14.01
N ILE A 85 -18.73 31.05 -14.26
CA ILE A 85 -20.05 30.73 -13.69
C ILE A 85 -19.86 30.35 -12.21
N SER A 86 -20.44 31.16 -11.31
CA SER A 86 -20.32 30.99 -9.87
C SER A 86 -20.84 29.63 -9.39
N ILE A 87 -20.23 29.07 -8.34
CA ILE A 87 -20.59 27.81 -7.64
C ILE A 87 -22.08 27.74 -7.26
N ASN A 88 -22.79 28.88 -7.20
CA ASN A 88 -24.20 28.96 -6.84
C ASN A 88 -25.17 28.98 -8.05
N ASP A 89 -24.67 29.08 -9.28
CA ASP A 89 -25.48 29.05 -10.49
C ASP A 89 -25.44 27.67 -11.17
N VAL A 90 -26.59 27.24 -11.68
CA VAL A 90 -26.70 25.98 -12.46
C VAL A 90 -25.91 26.16 -13.75
N MET A 91 -24.85 25.36 -13.93
CA MET A 91 -24.11 25.29 -15.21
C MET A 91 -25.09 25.08 -16.37
N ASP A 92 -24.95 25.90 -17.42
CA ASP A 92 -25.73 25.74 -18.65
C ASP A 92 -25.32 24.45 -19.41
N ASP A 93 -26.22 23.98 -20.29
CA ASP A 93 -26.01 22.75 -21.07
C ASP A 93 -24.77 22.82 -21.98
N GLU A 94 -24.35 24.03 -22.37
CA GLU A 94 -23.14 24.26 -23.15
C GLU A 94 -21.87 24.01 -22.33
N CYS A 95 -21.78 24.52 -21.11
CA CYS A 95 -20.66 24.26 -20.21
C CYS A 95 -20.62 22.79 -19.75
N TRP A 96 -21.79 22.16 -19.59
CA TRP A 96 -21.87 20.71 -19.35
C TRP A 96 -21.32 19.90 -20.52
N THR A 97 -21.70 20.26 -21.75
CA THR A 97 -21.23 19.59 -22.98
C THR A 97 -19.74 19.82 -23.19
N PHE A 98 -19.24 21.03 -22.90
CA PHE A 98 -17.83 21.38 -22.96
C PHE A 98 -16.97 20.48 -22.06
N TYR A 99 -17.28 20.42 -20.76
CA TYR A 99 -16.50 19.60 -19.80
C TYR A 99 -16.71 18.08 -19.96
N ARG A 100 -17.77 17.63 -20.66
CA ARG A 100 -18.06 16.20 -20.85
C ARG A 100 -17.58 15.64 -22.18
N VAL A 101 -17.54 16.45 -23.23
CA VAL A 101 -17.31 15.96 -24.60
C VAL A 101 -16.18 16.72 -25.29
N GLU A 102 -16.23 18.05 -25.27
CA GLU A 102 -15.30 18.86 -26.08
C GLU A 102 -13.90 18.92 -25.48
N LEU A 103 -13.79 19.10 -24.17
CA LEU A 103 -12.51 19.19 -23.48
C LEU A 103 -11.73 17.86 -23.50
N PRO A 104 -12.30 16.69 -23.15
CA PRO A 104 -11.59 15.41 -23.27
C PRO A 104 -11.10 15.13 -24.70
N ALA A 105 -11.93 15.40 -25.72
CA ALA A 105 -11.56 15.21 -27.12
C ALA A 105 -10.42 16.14 -27.57
N PHE A 106 -10.35 17.36 -27.02
CA PHE A 106 -9.23 18.26 -27.24
C PHE A 106 -7.95 17.76 -26.54
N GLU A 107 -8.03 17.33 -25.28
CA GLU A 107 -6.86 16.78 -24.55
C GLU A 107 -6.29 15.54 -25.25
N GLU A 108 -7.13 14.63 -25.76
CA GLU A 108 -6.71 13.46 -26.54
C GLU A 108 -5.97 13.84 -27.83
N GLN A 109 -6.48 14.84 -28.57
CA GLN A 109 -5.82 15.31 -29.79
C GLN A 109 -4.51 16.05 -29.50
N TYR A 110 -4.50 16.86 -28.45
CA TYR A 110 -3.30 17.55 -27.99
C TYR A 110 -2.19 16.54 -27.69
N MET A 111 -2.48 15.50 -26.91
CA MET A 111 -1.54 14.41 -26.60
C MET A 111 -1.01 13.70 -27.86
N LYS A 112 -1.89 13.39 -28.82
CA LYS A 112 -1.50 12.74 -30.08
C LYS A 112 -0.52 13.56 -30.92
N VAL A 113 -0.59 14.88 -30.86
CA VAL A 113 0.23 15.78 -31.68
C VAL A 113 1.48 16.26 -30.95
N THR A 114 1.43 16.44 -29.63
CA THR A 114 2.60 16.86 -28.83
C THR A 114 3.44 15.68 -28.35
N GLY A 115 2.91 14.45 -28.41
CA GLY A 115 3.57 13.27 -27.86
C GLY A 115 3.58 13.23 -26.32
N GLU A 116 2.93 14.18 -25.66
CA GLU A 116 2.75 14.16 -24.21
C GLU A 116 1.75 13.08 -23.81
N VAL A 117 2.11 12.23 -22.84
CA VAL A 117 1.16 11.33 -22.18
C VAL A 117 0.72 12.01 -20.89
N ARG A 118 -0.46 12.62 -20.90
CA ARG A 118 -1.08 13.26 -19.72
C ARG A 118 -2.41 12.58 -19.44
N LEU A 119 -2.65 12.19 -18.19
CA LEU A 119 -3.96 11.68 -17.79
C LEU A 119 -4.97 12.84 -17.91
N GLY A 120 -5.93 12.74 -18.84
CA GLY A 120 -6.93 13.79 -19.05
C GLY A 120 -7.63 14.10 -17.74
N HIS A 121 -7.58 15.35 -17.29
CA HIS A 121 -7.89 15.69 -15.88
C HIS A 121 -9.34 15.33 -15.53
N MET A 122 -10.28 15.57 -16.44
CA MET A 122 -11.70 15.32 -16.24
C MET A 122 -12.06 13.84 -16.37
N GLU A 123 -11.41 13.10 -17.26
CA GLU A 123 -11.58 11.64 -17.37
C GLU A 123 -10.99 10.93 -16.15
N THR A 124 -9.88 11.44 -15.62
CA THR A 124 -9.22 10.91 -14.42
C THR A 124 -10.00 11.25 -13.16
N ALA A 125 -10.48 12.49 -13.02
CA ALA A 125 -11.29 12.92 -11.87
C ALA A 125 -12.63 12.16 -11.81
N ARG A 126 -13.37 12.10 -12.93
CA ARG A 126 -14.63 11.35 -13.01
C ARG A 126 -14.42 9.85 -12.87
N GLY A 127 -13.43 9.28 -13.55
CA GLY A 127 -13.13 7.85 -13.45
C GLY A 127 -12.73 7.43 -12.03
N LEU A 128 -12.04 8.30 -11.29
CA LEU A 128 -11.68 8.07 -9.90
C LEU A 128 -12.87 8.22 -8.95
N GLU A 129 -13.74 9.21 -9.17
CA GLU A 129 -14.97 9.40 -8.39
C GLU A 129 -15.97 8.27 -8.60
N ASP A 130 -16.23 7.88 -9.86
CA ASP A 130 -17.09 6.75 -10.20
C ASP A 130 -16.57 5.45 -9.60
N ARG A 131 -15.25 5.23 -9.64
CA ARG A 131 -14.64 4.05 -9.02
C ARG A 131 -14.79 4.07 -7.49
N LYS A 132 -14.66 5.23 -6.84
CA LYS A 132 -14.92 5.36 -5.39
C LYS A 132 -16.37 5.02 -5.06
N LEU A 133 -17.34 5.52 -5.83
CA LEU A 133 -18.76 5.19 -5.66
C LEU A 133 -19.02 3.69 -5.80
N GLN A 134 -18.42 3.05 -6.79
CA GLN A 134 -18.53 1.60 -6.99
C GLN A 134 -17.91 0.80 -5.84
N ILE A 135 -16.73 1.19 -5.37
CA ILE A 135 -16.09 0.57 -4.20
C ILE A 135 -16.96 0.72 -2.95
N ASN A 136 -17.52 1.92 -2.71
CA ASN A 136 -18.41 2.17 -1.58
C ASN A 136 -19.63 1.25 -1.64
N ALA A 137 -20.28 1.13 -2.80
CA ALA A 137 -21.42 0.23 -2.97
C ALA A 137 -21.03 -1.24 -2.69
N CYS A 138 -19.84 -1.67 -3.12
CA CYS A 138 -19.34 -3.01 -2.85
C CYS A 138 -19.07 -3.25 -1.35
N VAL A 139 -18.53 -2.26 -0.63
CA VAL A 139 -18.29 -2.39 0.82
C VAL A 139 -19.61 -2.32 1.60
N ASP A 140 -20.52 -1.43 1.24
CA ASP A 140 -21.82 -1.31 1.90
C ASP A 140 -22.64 -2.61 1.72
N ALA A 141 -22.49 -3.31 0.59
CA ALA A 141 -23.08 -4.62 0.39
C ALA A 141 -22.55 -5.70 1.37
N LEU A 142 -21.27 -5.64 1.76
CA LEU A 142 -20.69 -6.56 2.76
C LEU A 142 -21.40 -6.44 4.12
N TYR A 143 -21.78 -5.22 4.52
CA TYR A 143 -22.49 -4.97 5.77
C TYR A 143 -23.73 -5.87 5.92
N SER A 144 -24.44 -6.13 4.83
CA SER A 144 -25.72 -6.85 4.83
C SER A 144 -25.63 -8.33 5.19
N PHE A 145 -24.46 -8.95 5.08
CA PHE A 145 -24.26 -10.37 5.38
C PHE A 145 -23.06 -10.64 6.30
N ALA A 146 -22.61 -9.61 7.03
CA ALA A 146 -21.56 -9.72 8.03
C ALA A 146 -22.03 -10.60 9.19
N GLN A 147 -21.50 -11.82 9.27
CA GLN A 147 -21.82 -12.80 10.31
C GLN A 147 -20.53 -13.29 10.97
N SER A 148 -20.47 -13.25 12.29
CA SER A 148 -19.28 -13.68 13.02
C SER A 148 -19.13 -15.20 13.02
N LYS A 149 -17.89 -15.69 13.19
CA LYS A 149 -17.57 -17.13 13.18
C LYS A 149 -18.46 -17.97 14.10
N ASP A 150 -18.84 -17.45 15.27
CA ASP A 150 -19.73 -18.13 16.23
C ASP A 150 -21.17 -18.33 15.70
N GLN A 151 -21.65 -17.43 14.84
CA GLN A 151 -23.00 -17.49 14.27
C GLN A 151 -23.15 -18.57 13.18
N PHE A 152 -22.03 -19.06 12.63
CA PHE A 152 -22.02 -20.17 11.69
C PHE A 152 -22.00 -21.54 12.37
N LEU A 153 -21.80 -21.59 13.68
CA LEU A 153 -21.60 -22.85 14.39
C LEU A 153 -22.92 -23.46 14.84
N ASN A 154 -23.04 -24.77 14.68
CA ASN A 154 -24.09 -25.58 15.27
C ASN A 154 -23.49 -26.69 16.14
N LEU A 155 -24.29 -27.11 17.12
CA LEU A 155 -23.98 -28.25 17.96
C LEU A 155 -24.84 -29.43 17.50
N GLU A 156 -24.20 -30.45 16.93
CA GLU A 156 -24.84 -31.72 16.55
C GLU A 156 -24.59 -32.77 17.64
N GLY A 157 -25.57 -33.65 17.87
CA GLY A 157 -25.45 -34.75 18.82
C GLY A 157 -26.51 -34.68 19.91
N GLY A 158 -26.23 -35.31 21.05
CA GLY A 158 -27.24 -35.40 22.10
C GLY A 158 -26.77 -36.00 23.41
N VAL A 159 -27.74 -36.12 24.30
CA VAL A 159 -27.59 -36.75 25.61
C VAL A 159 -28.39 -38.05 25.63
N PHE A 160 -27.76 -39.13 26.04
CA PHE A 160 -28.31 -40.47 26.20
C PHE A 160 -28.37 -40.80 27.69
N LEU A 161 -29.48 -41.38 28.14
CA LEU A 161 -29.72 -41.62 29.56
C LEU A 161 -29.65 -43.11 29.86
N GLU A 162 -28.85 -43.48 30.84
CA GLU A 162 -28.75 -44.83 31.38
C GLU A 162 -29.26 -44.85 32.82
N PRO A 163 -30.20 -45.76 33.18
CA PRO A 163 -30.72 -45.84 34.54
C PRO A 163 -29.67 -46.35 35.53
N LEU A 164 -29.68 -45.83 36.76
CA LEU A 164 -28.86 -46.32 37.88
C LEU A 164 -29.77 -46.82 39.02
N SER A 165 -29.20 -47.53 40.00
CA SER A 165 -29.95 -47.96 41.19
C SER A 165 -30.51 -46.79 42.00
N GLU A 166 -29.82 -45.63 41.95
CA GLU A 166 -30.28 -44.35 42.47
C GLU A 166 -30.05 -43.28 41.39
N GLY A 167 -31.12 -42.84 40.70
CA GLY A 167 -31.04 -41.82 39.67
C GLY A 167 -30.67 -42.34 38.26
N PHE A 168 -29.93 -41.54 37.48
CA PHE A 168 -29.53 -41.88 36.11
C PHE A 168 -28.19 -41.26 35.73
N GLN A 169 -27.50 -41.87 34.77
CA GLN A 169 -26.32 -41.35 34.12
C GLN A 169 -26.70 -40.73 32.78
N ALA A 170 -26.29 -39.48 32.55
CA ALA A 170 -26.40 -38.79 31.28
C ALA A 170 -25.06 -38.88 30.54
N ASN A 171 -24.99 -39.71 29.51
CA ASN A 171 -23.87 -39.78 28.58
C ASN A 171 -24.09 -38.76 27.47
N TYR A 172 -23.10 -37.94 27.14
CA TYR A 172 -23.22 -36.96 26.07
C TYR A 172 -22.16 -37.17 25.00
N ASP A 173 -22.54 -36.96 23.75
CA ASP A 173 -21.66 -37.00 22.58
C ASP A 173 -22.13 -35.88 21.64
N PHE A 174 -21.42 -34.76 21.68
CA PHE A 174 -21.70 -33.58 20.88
C PHE A 174 -20.52 -33.26 19.96
N THR A 175 -20.83 -32.76 18.77
CA THR A 175 -19.86 -32.27 17.79
C THR A 175 -20.22 -30.83 17.44
N LEU A 176 -19.25 -29.93 17.61
CA LEU A 176 -19.38 -28.53 17.23
C LEU A 176 -18.76 -28.33 15.85
N GLN A 177 -19.56 -27.84 14.91
CA GLN A 177 -19.19 -27.71 13.50
C GLN A 177 -19.94 -26.55 12.84
N TYR A 178 -19.62 -26.24 11.58
CA TYR A 178 -20.35 -25.23 10.82
C TYR A 178 -21.68 -25.78 10.30
N GLU A 179 -22.77 -25.02 10.47
CA GLU A 179 -24.09 -25.38 9.96
C GLU A 179 -24.07 -25.40 8.41
N PRO A 180 -24.36 -26.56 7.77
CA PRO A 180 -24.18 -26.71 6.33
C PRO A 180 -25.08 -25.81 5.46
N ASN A 181 -26.32 -25.54 5.88
CA ASN A 181 -27.28 -24.77 5.08
C ASN A 181 -26.98 -23.27 5.10
N HIS A 182 -26.69 -22.70 6.27
CA HIS A 182 -26.23 -21.34 6.48
C HIS A 182 -24.96 -21.09 5.67
N ARG A 183 -24.00 -22.02 5.73
CA ARG A 183 -22.77 -21.92 4.97
C ARG A 183 -23.01 -21.92 3.47
N ARG A 184 -23.83 -22.83 2.96
CA ARG A 184 -24.17 -22.88 1.53
C ARG A 184 -24.77 -21.55 1.07
N HIS A 185 -25.70 -21.01 1.85
CA HIS A 185 -26.31 -19.71 1.54
C HIS A 185 -25.31 -18.56 1.56
N SER A 186 -24.44 -18.51 2.57
CA SER A 186 -23.39 -17.49 2.66
C SER A 186 -22.36 -17.61 1.53
N PHE A 187 -22.06 -18.83 1.07
CA PHE A 187 -21.21 -19.03 -0.11
C PHE A 187 -21.85 -18.50 -1.38
N GLU A 188 -23.15 -18.74 -1.59
CA GLU A 188 -23.89 -18.21 -2.74
C GLU A 188 -23.89 -16.67 -2.75
N ILE A 189 -24.13 -16.04 -1.60
CA ILE A 189 -24.08 -14.57 -1.46
C ILE A 189 -22.67 -14.04 -1.70
N ALA A 190 -21.67 -14.63 -1.05
CA ALA A 190 -20.28 -14.22 -1.18
C ALA A 190 -19.75 -14.40 -2.61
N GLN A 191 -20.15 -15.47 -3.30
CA GLN A 191 -19.77 -15.74 -4.69
C GLN A 191 -20.33 -14.64 -5.59
N LYS A 192 -21.63 -14.36 -5.45
CA LYS A 192 -22.29 -13.31 -6.23
C LYS A 192 -21.70 -11.93 -5.95
N TRP A 193 -21.42 -11.61 -4.69
CA TRP A 193 -20.76 -10.37 -4.30
C TRP A 193 -19.38 -10.27 -4.95
N GLY A 194 -18.54 -11.30 -4.80
CA GLY A 194 -17.18 -11.29 -5.33
C GLY A 194 -17.16 -11.18 -6.85
N GLU A 195 -18.00 -11.94 -7.56
CA GLU A 195 -18.13 -11.84 -9.02
C GLU A 195 -18.55 -10.44 -9.47
N THR A 196 -19.49 -9.82 -8.76
CA THR A 196 -20.00 -8.47 -9.09
C THR A 196 -18.98 -7.37 -8.80
N CYS A 197 -18.23 -7.50 -7.70
CA CYS A 197 -17.35 -6.46 -7.18
C CYS A 197 -15.88 -6.60 -7.59
N ARG A 198 -15.51 -7.70 -8.27
CA ARG A 198 -14.14 -8.06 -8.63
C ARG A 198 -13.34 -6.92 -9.25
N GLU A 199 -13.85 -6.32 -10.32
CA GLU A 199 -13.13 -5.28 -11.08
C GLU A 199 -12.96 -3.97 -10.30
N MET A 200 -13.74 -3.80 -9.23
CA MET A 200 -13.82 -2.59 -8.43
C MET A 200 -12.88 -2.71 -7.23
N VAL A 201 -12.91 -3.86 -6.55
CA VAL A 201 -12.15 -4.10 -5.30
C VAL A 201 -10.72 -4.59 -5.55
N VAL A 202 -10.46 -5.25 -6.68
CA VAL A 202 -9.11 -5.62 -7.12
C VAL A 202 -8.47 -4.46 -7.87
N ARG A 203 -7.14 -4.32 -7.76
CA ARG A 203 -6.41 -3.30 -8.53
C ARG A 203 -6.49 -3.59 -10.03
N GLN A 204 -6.37 -2.52 -10.83
CA GLN A 204 -6.41 -2.61 -12.29
C GLN A 204 -5.19 -3.32 -12.88
N ASP A 205 -4.05 -3.30 -12.19
CA ASP A 205 -2.85 -4.08 -12.52
C ASP A 205 -2.98 -5.57 -12.15
N GLY A 206 -4.03 -5.93 -11.40
CA GLY A 206 -4.28 -7.30 -10.92
C GLY A 206 -3.49 -7.67 -9.66
N GLU A 207 -2.69 -6.76 -9.09
CA GLU A 207 -1.80 -7.06 -7.96
C GLU A 207 -2.43 -6.67 -6.61
N GLY A 208 -3.37 -7.49 -6.13
CA GLY A 208 -3.99 -7.28 -4.82
C GLY A 208 -5.20 -6.35 -4.81
N PHE A 209 -5.57 -5.86 -3.63
CA PHE A 209 -6.77 -5.03 -3.43
C PHE A 209 -6.51 -3.54 -3.69
N ALA A 210 -7.54 -2.85 -4.20
CA ALA A 210 -7.51 -1.41 -4.39
C ALA A 210 -7.31 -0.70 -3.03
N PRO A 211 -6.39 0.28 -2.90
CA PRO A 211 -6.12 0.94 -1.62
C PRO A 211 -7.36 1.56 -0.97
N TYR A 212 -8.22 2.20 -1.78
CA TYR A 212 -9.47 2.79 -1.28
C TYR A 212 -10.47 1.74 -0.78
N PHE A 213 -10.46 0.52 -1.33
CA PHE A 213 -11.26 -0.58 -0.82
C PHE A 213 -10.78 -1.00 0.58
N LEU A 214 -9.47 -1.08 0.81
CA LEU A 214 -8.90 -1.43 2.12
C LEU A 214 -9.27 -0.38 3.19
N GLU A 215 -9.17 0.91 2.85
CA GLU A 215 -9.59 2.02 3.73
C GLU A 215 -11.08 1.91 4.08
N ARG A 216 -11.94 1.68 3.08
CA ARG A 216 -13.38 1.58 3.30
C ARG A 216 -13.76 0.29 4.06
N LEU A 217 -13.02 -0.80 3.88
CA LEU A 217 -13.19 -2.03 4.64
C LEU A 217 -12.85 -1.84 6.12
N GLU A 218 -11.82 -1.04 6.44
CA GLU A 218 -11.50 -0.66 7.82
C GLU A 218 -12.63 0.16 8.46
N SER A 219 -13.19 1.14 7.73
CA SER A 219 -14.36 1.90 8.17
C SER A 219 -15.56 0.99 8.41
N LEU A 220 -15.83 0.02 7.53
CA LEU A 220 -16.89 -0.97 7.74
C LEU A 220 -16.69 -1.77 9.03
N ASN A 221 -15.46 -2.24 9.29
CA ASN A 221 -15.14 -2.97 10.51
C ASN A 221 -15.35 -2.11 11.77
N ALA A 222 -15.03 -0.81 11.71
CA ALA A 222 -15.30 0.12 12.79
C ALA A 222 -16.82 0.30 13.04
N ASP A 223 -17.62 0.41 11.97
CA ASP A 223 -19.08 0.52 12.06
C ASP A 223 -19.70 -0.76 12.65
N LEU A 224 -19.25 -1.94 12.19
CA LEU A 224 -19.67 -3.23 12.74
C LEU A 224 -19.38 -3.32 14.24
N ALA A 225 -18.17 -2.93 14.65
CA ALA A 225 -17.78 -2.91 16.07
C ALA A 225 -18.62 -1.91 16.89
N GLY A 226 -18.90 -0.72 16.33
CA GLY A 226 -19.77 0.29 16.96
C GLY A 226 -21.20 -0.21 17.19
N ASN A 227 -21.70 -1.06 16.30
CA ASN A 227 -23.02 -1.70 16.41
C ASN A 227 -23.03 -2.97 17.28
N GLY A 228 -21.90 -3.31 17.92
CA GLY A 228 -21.77 -4.48 18.79
C GLY A 228 -21.64 -5.81 18.03
N SER A 229 -21.42 -5.78 16.72
CA SER A 229 -21.12 -6.98 15.94
C SER A 229 -19.74 -7.52 16.29
N LEU A 230 -19.60 -8.84 16.28
CA LEU A 230 -18.32 -9.52 16.41
C LEU A 230 -17.74 -9.93 15.06
N ALA A 231 -18.44 -9.68 13.96
CA ALA A 231 -17.96 -9.99 12.63
C ALA A 231 -16.85 -9.01 12.25
N VAL A 232 -15.78 -9.52 11.65
CA VAL A 232 -14.71 -8.70 11.08
C VAL A 232 -14.32 -9.24 9.72
N TYR A 233 -14.21 -8.36 8.72
CA TYR A 233 -13.61 -8.70 7.44
C TYR A 233 -12.11 -8.45 7.49
N LYS A 234 -11.36 -9.43 7.00
CA LYS A 234 -9.90 -9.38 6.90
C LYS A 234 -9.47 -9.68 5.47
N THR A 235 -8.29 -9.22 5.11
CA THR A 235 -7.68 -9.47 3.80
C THR A 235 -6.39 -10.25 3.96
N ASP A 236 -6.17 -11.22 3.08
CA ASP A 236 -4.91 -11.93 2.91
C ASP A 236 -4.40 -11.67 1.49
N THR A 237 -3.23 -11.06 1.38
CA THR A 237 -2.56 -10.73 0.11
C THR A 237 -1.24 -11.48 -0.05
N ALA A 238 -1.02 -12.57 0.72
CA ALA A 238 0.18 -13.39 0.58
C ALA A 238 0.29 -14.02 -0.81
N ASP A 239 -0.84 -14.40 -1.41
CA ASP A 239 -0.94 -14.78 -2.81
C ASP A 239 -1.38 -13.58 -3.66
N VAL A 240 -0.41 -12.90 -4.28
CA VAL A 240 -0.65 -11.70 -5.11
C VAL A 240 -1.60 -11.97 -6.27
N ASN A 241 -1.66 -13.21 -6.77
CA ASN A 241 -2.52 -13.61 -7.88
C ASN A 241 -3.90 -14.11 -7.44
N ALA A 242 -4.11 -14.28 -6.13
CA ALA A 242 -5.38 -14.67 -5.55
C ALA A 242 -5.61 -13.98 -4.20
N PRO A 243 -5.63 -12.64 -4.16
CA PRO A 243 -5.92 -11.91 -2.94
C PRO A 243 -7.28 -12.35 -2.40
N THR A 244 -7.37 -12.48 -1.08
CA THR A 244 -8.48 -13.13 -0.41
C THR A 244 -9.11 -12.19 0.59
N VAL A 245 -10.43 -12.02 0.52
CA VAL A 245 -11.23 -11.42 1.61
C VAL A 245 -11.85 -12.57 2.40
N PHE A 246 -11.74 -12.54 3.71
CA PHE A 246 -12.32 -13.56 4.57
C PHE A 246 -12.97 -12.94 5.80
N MET A 247 -13.95 -13.65 6.35
CA MET A 247 -14.74 -13.20 7.48
C MET A 247 -14.39 -13.99 8.73
N ASP A 248 -14.16 -13.30 9.84
CA ASP A 248 -13.72 -13.92 11.09
C ASP A 248 -14.41 -13.26 12.29
N ILE A 249 -13.96 -13.60 13.49
CA ILE A 249 -14.41 -13.00 14.74
C ILE A 249 -13.41 -11.96 15.27
N ALA A 250 -13.92 -10.79 15.66
CA ALA A 250 -13.11 -9.67 16.14
C ALA A 250 -12.50 -9.95 17.53
N LYS A 251 -13.22 -10.67 18.38
CA LYS A 251 -12.82 -11.01 19.74
C LYS A 251 -13.20 -12.45 20.06
N PRO A 252 -12.43 -13.18 20.89
CA PRO A 252 -12.80 -14.52 21.29
C PRO A 252 -14.14 -14.54 22.02
N VAL A 253 -14.95 -15.57 21.78
CA VAL A 253 -16.23 -15.80 22.47
C VAL A 253 -16.25 -17.20 23.04
N ARG A 254 -16.74 -17.31 24.27
CA ARG A 254 -16.93 -18.59 24.94
C ARG A 254 -18.38 -19.06 24.84
N SER A 255 -18.55 -20.37 24.85
CA SER A 255 -19.85 -21.01 25.03
C SER A 255 -19.77 -22.15 26.03
N ALA A 256 -20.91 -22.49 26.61
CA ALA A 256 -21.03 -23.63 27.50
C ALA A 256 -22.36 -24.34 27.30
N TYR A 257 -22.35 -25.66 27.46
CA TYR A 257 -23.55 -26.48 27.44
C TYR A 257 -23.89 -26.96 28.85
N TYR A 258 -25.12 -26.69 29.26
CA TYR A 258 -25.67 -27.08 30.56
C TYR A 258 -26.79 -28.09 30.40
N LEU A 259 -26.83 -29.07 31.29
CA LEU A 259 -27.95 -29.98 31.47
C LEU A 259 -28.46 -29.85 32.91
N ASN A 260 -29.68 -29.36 33.08
CA ASN A 260 -30.28 -29.16 34.41
C ASN A 260 -29.40 -28.34 35.38
N GLY A 261 -28.72 -27.32 34.87
CA GLY A 261 -27.84 -26.45 35.66
C GLY A 261 -26.44 -27.04 35.92
N VAL A 262 -26.16 -28.28 35.50
CA VAL A 262 -24.82 -28.86 35.53
C VAL A 262 -24.11 -28.58 34.21
N LYS A 263 -22.92 -27.98 34.27
CA LYS A 263 -22.07 -27.73 33.10
C LYS A 263 -21.52 -29.06 32.59
N LEU A 264 -21.78 -29.39 31.32
CA LEU A 264 -21.23 -30.58 30.68
C LEU A 264 -19.85 -30.29 30.08
N PHE A 265 -19.76 -29.25 29.25
CA PHE A 265 -18.53 -28.81 28.60
C PHE A 265 -18.62 -27.32 28.25
N HIS A 266 -17.48 -26.76 27.83
CA HIS A 266 -17.35 -25.41 27.31
C HIS A 266 -16.51 -25.42 26.03
N ALA A 267 -16.66 -24.38 25.21
CA ALA A 267 -15.91 -24.17 23.99
C ALA A 267 -15.51 -22.70 23.87
N ARG A 268 -14.39 -22.44 23.20
CA ARG A 268 -13.94 -21.09 22.88
C ARG A 268 -13.70 -20.97 21.39
N VAL A 269 -14.29 -19.96 20.78
CA VAL A 269 -14.06 -19.57 19.38
C VAL A 269 -13.17 -18.34 19.39
N SER A 270 -12.08 -18.41 18.63
CA SER A 270 -11.14 -17.31 18.46
C SER A 270 -10.91 -17.04 16.98
N ALA A 271 -10.37 -15.86 16.70
CA ALA A 271 -9.83 -15.52 15.39
C ALA A 271 -8.76 -16.53 14.95
N GLY A 272 -8.64 -16.75 13.65
CA GLY A 272 -7.69 -17.69 13.06
C GLY A 272 -7.12 -17.21 11.73
N PRO A 273 -6.21 -17.99 11.12
CA PRO A 273 -5.72 -17.70 9.76
C PRO A 273 -6.86 -17.80 8.74
N ALA A 274 -6.66 -17.22 7.54
CA ALA A 274 -7.66 -17.21 6.48
C ALA A 274 -8.19 -18.62 6.14
N ALA A 275 -7.32 -19.63 6.18
CA ALA A 275 -7.67 -21.03 5.93
C ALA A 275 -8.75 -21.59 6.88
N GLU A 276 -8.85 -21.06 8.11
CA GLU A 276 -9.83 -21.48 9.13
C GLU A 276 -11.12 -20.64 9.14
N SER A 277 -11.27 -19.75 8.15
CA SER A 277 -12.43 -18.89 8.02
C SER A 277 -13.67 -19.68 7.56
N PRO A 278 -14.86 -19.38 8.12
CA PRO A 278 -16.13 -19.91 7.62
C PRO A 278 -16.41 -19.51 6.17
N VAL A 279 -15.93 -18.35 5.72
CA VAL A 279 -16.12 -17.83 4.35
C VAL A 279 -14.83 -17.13 3.86
N GLN A 280 -14.34 -17.55 2.71
CA GLN A 280 -13.16 -17.02 2.03
C GLN A 280 -13.55 -16.71 0.59
N ILE A 281 -13.24 -15.49 0.14
CA ILE A 281 -13.54 -15.00 -1.20
C ILE A 281 -12.19 -14.72 -1.87
N ARG A 282 -11.76 -15.66 -2.72
CA ARG A 282 -10.49 -15.59 -3.42
C ARG A 282 -10.70 -15.00 -4.80
N PHE A 283 -9.95 -13.95 -5.12
CA PHE A 283 -10.03 -13.26 -6.41
C PHE A 283 -8.91 -13.74 -7.33
N GLU A 284 -9.14 -14.82 -8.07
CA GLU A 284 -8.18 -15.33 -9.04
C GLU A 284 -8.19 -14.50 -10.34
N LYS A 285 -7.17 -14.71 -11.18
CA LYS A 285 -6.93 -13.94 -12.42
C LYS A 285 -8.10 -13.89 -13.41
N GLU A 286 -9.00 -14.88 -13.41
CA GLU A 286 -10.21 -14.87 -14.27
C GLU A 286 -11.48 -15.33 -13.55
N ALA A 287 -11.40 -15.63 -12.26
CA ALA A 287 -12.52 -16.19 -11.53
C ALA A 287 -12.53 -15.69 -10.09
N VAL A 288 -13.72 -15.65 -9.50
CA VAL A 288 -13.86 -15.59 -8.05
C VAL A 288 -14.15 -17.00 -7.56
N LYS A 289 -13.43 -17.43 -6.53
CA LYS A 289 -13.71 -18.70 -5.85
C LYS A 289 -14.05 -18.42 -4.41
N VAL A 290 -15.26 -18.81 -4.03
CA VAL A 290 -15.65 -18.87 -2.63
C VAL A 290 -15.41 -20.26 -2.08
N ALA A 291 -14.72 -20.30 -0.94
CA ALA A 291 -14.46 -21.50 -0.19
C ALA A 291 -14.62 -21.22 1.31
N GLY A 292 -14.56 -22.27 2.11
CA GLY A 292 -14.50 -22.18 3.57
C GLY A 292 -14.20 -23.56 4.13
N GLU A 293 -13.70 -23.61 5.36
CA GLU A 293 -13.30 -24.89 5.94
C GLU A 293 -14.52 -25.81 6.13
N PRO A 294 -14.43 -27.11 5.76
CA PRO A 294 -15.57 -28.04 5.83
C PRO A 294 -16.05 -28.28 7.27
N VAL A 295 -15.14 -28.22 8.23
CA VAL A 295 -15.39 -28.25 9.67
C VAL A 295 -14.20 -27.54 10.31
N VAL A 296 -14.35 -26.80 11.43
CA VAL A 296 -13.36 -26.73 12.55
C VAL A 296 -13.53 -25.62 13.58
N ILE A 297 -13.21 -25.98 14.82
CA ILE A 297 -12.63 -25.05 15.81
C ILE A 297 -11.28 -25.68 16.26
N LYS A 298 -10.16 -25.11 15.75
CA LYS A 298 -8.76 -25.61 15.67
C LYS A 298 -8.41 -26.80 14.73
N ARG A 299 -7.51 -26.58 13.76
CA ARG A 299 -6.71 -27.60 13.00
C ARG A 299 -7.45 -28.62 12.08
N GLY A 300 -8.45 -28.26 11.28
CA GLY A 300 -9.00 -29.23 10.30
C GLY A 300 -10.01 -30.28 10.82
N GLU A 301 -10.16 -30.49 12.14
CA GLU A 301 -11.14 -31.41 12.75
C GLU A 301 -12.34 -30.79 13.53
N PRO A 302 -13.52 -31.45 13.53
CA PRO A 302 -14.65 -31.12 14.41
C PRO A 302 -14.27 -31.20 15.88
N GLN A 303 -14.67 -30.19 16.66
CA GLN A 303 -14.49 -30.25 18.11
C GLN A 303 -15.56 -31.16 18.72
N LYS A 304 -15.14 -32.30 19.26
CA LYS A 304 -16.01 -33.29 19.89
C LYS A 304 -15.97 -33.18 21.41
N PHE A 305 -17.15 -33.26 22.02
CA PHE A 305 -17.35 -33.25 23.46
C PHE A 305 -18.04 -34.53 23.87
N LYS A 306 -17.31 -35.38 24.60
CA LYS A 306 -17.82 -36.68 25.05
C LYS A 306 -17.54 -36.87 26.53
N GLY A 307 -18.56 -37.32 27.25
CA GLY A 307 -18.43 -37.57 28.69
C GLY A 307 -19.72 -38.10 29.30
N SER A 308 -19.75 -38.15 30.63
CA SER A 308 -20.94 -38.58 31.37
C SER A 308 -21.05 -37.85 32.70
N VAL A 309 -22.28 -37.64 33.17
CA VAL A 309 -22.60 -37.02 34.46
C VAL A 309 -23.77 -37.77 35.10
N GLN A 310 -23.75 -37.95 36.42
CA GLN A 310 -24.83 -38.62 37.16
C GLN A 310 -25.78 -37.60 37.80
N PHE A 311 -27.07 -37.92 37.78
CA PHE A 311 -28.15 -37.10 38.33
C PHE A 311 -29.04 -37.92 39.27
N ALA A 312 -29.59 -37.26 40.29
CA ALA A 312 -30.57 -37.87 41.19
C ALA A 312 -31.96 -38.02 40.53
N GLU A 313 -32.71 -39.03 40.94
CA GLU A 313 -34.00 -39.47 40.36
C GLU A 313 -35.09 -38.37 40.31
N LYS A 314 -35.02 -37.38 41.21
CA LYS A 314 -36.02 -36.28 41.30
C LYS A 314 -35.94 -35.25 40.17
N SER A 315 -35.02 -35.39 39.22
CA SER A 315 -34.85 -34.45 38.09
C SER A 315 -35.75 -34.79 36.89
N ALA A 316 -37.07 -34.79 37.12
CA ALA A 316 -38.10 -35.27 36.17
C ALA A 316 -38.27 -34.45 34.87
N ARG A 317 -37.52 -33.35 34.69
CA ARG A 317 -37.43 -32.60 33.43
C ARG A 317 -35.97 -32.30 33.16
N LEU A 318 -35.44 -32.84 32.06
CA LEU A 318 -34.10 -32.53 31.56
C LEU A 318 -34.20 -31.37 30.57
N ASN A 319 -33.58 -30.24 30.92
CA ASN A 319 -33.45 -29.10 30.04
C ASN A 319 -31.97 -28.89 29.70
N GLY A 320 -31.64 -29.09 28.44
CA GLY A 320 -30.33 -28.80 27.87
C GLY A 320 -30.31 -27.38 27.31
N ARG A 321 -29.30 -26.59 27.65
CA ARG A 321 -29.13 -25.24 27.12
C ARG A 321 -27.69 -25.00 26.71
N TRP A 322 -27.51 -24.68 25.44
CA TRP A 322 -26.25 -24.11 24.93
C TRP A 322 -26.35 -22.59 25.03
N ILE A 323 -25.31 -21.96 25.59
CA ILE A 323 -25.28 -20.53 25.87
C ILE A 323 -23.97 -19.97 25.34
N TRP A 324 -24.07 -18.86 24.63
CA TRP A 324 -22.92 -18.07 24.21
C TRP A 324 -22.75 -16.84 25.11
N GLU A 325 -21.50 -16.49 25.41
CA GLU A 325 -21.17 -15.35 26.26
C GLU A 325 -21.64 -13.99 25.67
N ASN A 326 -21.73 -13.90 24.35
CA ASN A 326 -22.20 -12.69 23.64
C ASN A 326 -23.73 -12.60 23.54
N GLN A 327 -24.47 -13.66 23.90
CA GLN A 327 -25.93 -13.64 23.92
C GLN A 327 -26.37 -13.21 25.33
N GLY A 328 -27.04 -12.06 25.45
CA GLY A 328 -27.39 -11.48 26.75
C GLY A 328 -28.14 -12.44 27.70
N ASN A 329 -28.13 -12.12 29.00
CA ASN A 329 -28.66 -12.92 30.12
C ASN A 329 -27.80 -14.15 30.50
N ASN A 330 -26.59 -13.86 30.99
CA ASN A 330 -25.58 -14.84 31.41
C ASN A 330 -25.41 -14.94 32.94
N ALA A 331 -26.38 -14.46 33.71
CA ALA A 331 -26.31 -14.46 35.17
C ALA A 331 -26.14 -15.89 35.71
N GLY A 332 -25.04 -16.15 36.44
CA GLY A 332 -24.73 -17.44 37.04
C GLY A 332 -24.21 -18.51 36.06
N VAL A 333 -23.85 -18.13 34.83
CA VAL A 333 -23.25 -19.03 33.84
C VAL A 333 -21.72 -19.00 33.96
N ASP A 334 -21.11 -20.18 34.01
CA ASP A 334 -19.66 -20.39 34.01
C ASP A 334 -19.22 -20.89 32.62
N PHE A 335 -18.63 -19.99 31.83
CA PHE A 335 -18.15 -20.26 30.48
C PHE A 335 -16.79 -20.97 30.42
N GLY A 336 -16.23 -21.37 31.57
CA GLY A 336 -14.85 -21.86 31.65
C GLY A 336 -13.83 -20.72 31.68
N PRO A 337 -12.52 -21.05 31.63
CA PRO A 337 -11.45 -20.08 31.79
C PRO A 337 -11.45 -19.02 30.67
N GLU A 338 -11.01 -17.80 31.00
CA GLU A 338 -10.83 -16.72 30.02
C GLU A 338 -9.65 -16.97 29.09
N GLU A 339 -8.71 -17.81 29.52
CA GLU A 339 -7.53 -18.23 28.78
C GLU A 339 -7.45 -19.75 28.82
N ASP A 340 -7.57 -20.38 27.65
CA ASP A 340 -7.30 -21.80 27.50
C ASP A 340 -5.78 -21.88 27.27
N GLU A 341 -4.98 -22.32 28.26
CA GLU A 341 -3.52 -22.40 28.12
C GLU A 341 -3.12 -23.25 26.88
N ALA A 342 -3.92 -24.28 26.54
CA ALA A 342 -3.77 -25.07 25.33
C ALA A 342 -4.18 -24.37 24.01
N ALA A 343 -4.81 -23.18 24.07
CA ALA A 343 -5.12 -22.32 22.92
C ALA A 343 -4.15 -21.16 22.75
N LEU A 344 -3.59 -20.65 23.84
CA LEU A 344 -2.54 -19.63 23.80
C LEU A 344 -1.30 -20.12 23.07
N ASP A 345 -0.86 -21.36 23.31
CA ASP A 345 0.29 -21.95 22.61
C ASP A 345 0.07 -22.03 21.10
N SER A 346 -1.16 -22.30 20.64
CA SER A 346 -1.46 -22.39 19.20
C SER A 346 -1.58 -21.03 18.51
N ILE A 347 -2.09 -20.00 19.20
CA ILE A 347 -2.22 -18.65 18.63
C ILE A 347 -0.83 -17.98 18.61
N TYR A 348 -0.06 -18.10 19.69
CA TYR A 348 1.34 -17.64 19.70
C TYR A 348 2.20 -18.40 18.69
N ALA A 349 2.05 -19.73 18.57
CA ALA A 349 2.80 -20.50 17.58
C ALA A 349 2.37 -20.20 16.14
N ALA A 350 1.07 -19.96 15.87
CA ALA A 350 0.60 -19.60 14.53
C ALA A 350 1.01 -18.17 14.15
N GLU A 351 0.95 -17.22 15.09
CA GLU A 351 1.42 -15.85 14.87
C GLU A 351 2.94 -15.80 14.72
N GLN A 352 3.69 -16.60 15.49
CA GLN A 352 5.13 -16.77 15.31
C GLN A 352 5.47 -17.50 14.02
N ALA A 353 4.69 -18.50 13.61
CA ALA A 353 4.89 -19.20 12.34
C ALA A 353 4.57 -18.31 11.14
N ALA A 354 3.54 -17.45 11.24
CA ALA A 354 3.21 -16.46 10.21
C ALA A 354 4.31 -15.39 10.10
N LYS A 355 4.75 -14.83 11.24
CA LYS A 355 5.90 -13.90 11.29
C LYS A 355 7.20 -14.55 10.82
N ALA A 356 7.42 -15.82 11.14
CA ALA A 356 8.59 -16.58 10.70
C ALA A 356 8.51 -16.95 9.21
N ALA A 357 7.32 -17.22 8.67
CA ALA A 357 7.11 -17.48 7.25
C ALA A 357 7.26 -16.20 6.42
N GLU A 358 6.75 -15.07 6.90
CA GLU A 358 6.95 -13.74 6.30
C GLU A 358 8.42 -13.33 6.36
N ALA A 359 9.08 -13.52 7.50
CA ALA A 359 10.52 -13.31 7.64
C ALA A 359 11.33 -14.25 6.73
N ALA A 360 10.97 -15.53 6.66
CA ALA A 360 11.65 -16.51 5.80
C ALA A 360 11.47 -16.19 4.31
N SER A 361 10.27 -15.79 3.88
CA SER A 361 10.00 -15.35 2.50
C SER A 361 10.75 -14.07 2.16
N ALA A 362 10.79 -13.10 3.08
CA ALA A 362 11.56 -11.87 2.89
C ALA A 362 13.07 -12.14 2.85
N VAL A 363 13.57 -13.15 3.56
CA VAL A 363 14.97 -13.59 3.50
C VAL A 363 15.24 -14.35 2.20
N GLU A 364 14.34 -15.24 1.77
CA GLU A 364 14.46 -15.99 0.51
C GLU A 364 14.49 -15.05 -0.70
N ASN A 365 13.66 -14.00 -0.71
CA ASN A 365 13.66 -12.97 -1.76
C ASN A 365 14.93 -12.11 -1.80
N ARG A 366 15.68 -12.03 -0.69
CA ARG A 366 16.97 -11.31 -0.61
C ARG A 366 18.17 -12.22 -0.87
N ARG A 367 18.00 -13.53 -0.75
CA ARG A 367 19.08 -14.51 -0.79
C ARG A 367 19.31 -15.00 -2.21
N GLY A 368 20.57 -15.00 -2.62
CA GLY A 368 20.96 -15.45 -3.95
C GLY A 368 21.29 -14.29 -4.87
N VAL A 369 21.21 -14.54 -6.18
CA VAL A 369 21.62 -13.59 -7.22
C VAL A 369 20.38 -13.03 -7.90
N HIS A 370 20.21 -11.72 -7.86
CA HIS A 370 19.05 -11.02 -8.39
C HIS A 370 19.48 -9.94 -9.38
N PHE A 371 18.70 -9.75 -10.43
CA PHE A 371 18.83 -8.58 -11.29
C PHE A 371 18.29 -7.35 -10.54
N SER A 372 19.06 -6.27 -10.50
CA SER A 372 18.71 -5.02 -9.82
C SER A 372 18.99 -3.82 -10.72
N PRO A 373 18.01 -3.41 -11.55
CA PRO A 373 18.11 -2.18 -12.31
C PRO A 373 18.15 -0.97 -11.37
N TRP A 374 18.94 0.02 -11.75
CA TRP A 374 19.19 1.19 -10.93
C TRP A 374 19.27 2.44 -11.78
N VAL A 375 18.62 3.51 -11.33
CA VAL A 375 18.67 4.82 -11.97
C VAL A 375 18.91 5.88 -10.91
N GLY A 376 19.82 6.81 -11.16
CA GLY A 376 20.12 7.93 -10.28
C GLY A 376 20.15 9.25 -11.03
N VAL A 377 19.67 10.29 -10.37
CA VAL A 377 19.87 11.69 -10.75
C VAL A 377 20.78 12.30 -9.71
N SER A 378 21.98 12.73 -10.09
CA SER A 378 22.90 13.40 -9.19
C SER A 378 22.98 14.89 -9.45
N ALA A 379 23.32 15.64 -8.42
CA ALA A 379 23.69 17.04 -8.50
C ALA A 379 25.02 17.23 -7.76
N ALA A 380 25.98 17.90 -8.42
CA ALA A 380 27.21 18.35 -7.78
C ALA A 380 26.94 19.61 -6.95
N PHE A 381 27.51 19.70 -5.75
CA PHE A 381 27.32 20.86 -4.86
C PHE A 381 28.63 21.56 -4.44
N ALA A 382 29.79 21.11 -4.94
CA ALA A 382 31.09 21.76 -4.72
C ALA A 382 31.82 21.99 -6.05
N PRO A 383 32.46 23.16 -6.26
CA PRO A 383 33.22 23.43 -7.47
C PRO A 383 34.45 22.52 -7.55
N PHE A 384 34.69 21.94 -8.73
CA PHE A 384 35.86 21.13 -9.03
C PHE A 384 37.06 22.06 -9.19
N SER A 385 38.09 21.92 -8.34
CA SER A 385 39.31 22.71 -8.45
C SER A 385 40.53 21.95 -7.94
N ASP A 386 41.62 22.00 -8.71
CA ASP A 386 42.96 21.54 -8.29
C ASP A 386 43.64 22.48 -7.29
N LYS A 387 43.05 23.64 -6.98
CA LYS A 387 43.63 24.69 -6.14
C LYS A 387 42.76 24.99 -4.91
N ASN A 388 42.94 24.19 -3.85
CA ASN A 388 42.51 24.44 -2.46
C ASN A 388 41.01 24.64 -2.16
N TYR A 389 40.54 23.90 -1.14
CA TYR A 389 39.22 23.98 -0.48
C TYR A 389 38.89 25.38 0.13
N LYS A 390 38.63 26.40 -0.67
CA LYS A 390 38.07 27.67 -0.18
C LYS A 390 36.86 28.09 -1.00
N ALA A 391 35.69 27.81 -0.41
CA ALA A 391 34.42 28.52 -0.53
C ALA A 391 34.15 29.29 -1.85
N PHE A 392 33.26 28.73 -2.67
CA PHE A 392 32.29 29.43 -3.54
C PHE A 392 32.76 30.62 -4.41
N ALA A 393 34.05 30.75 -4.71
CA ALA A 393 34.54 31.66 -5.73
C ALA A 393 34.86 30.85 -7.00
N LEU A 394 33.93 30.87 -7.95
CA LEU A 394 34.15 30.35 -9.31
C LEU A 394 35.01 31.36 -10.08
N GLU A 395 36.19 30.95 -10.55
CA GLU A 395 36.93 31.71 -11.58
C GLU A 395 36.30 31.43 -12.96
N GLU A 396 36.37 32.40 -13.90
CA GLU A 396 35.69 32.37 -15.22
C GLU A 396 36.09 31.18 -16.12
N ASP A 397 37.15 30.45 -15.78
CA ASP A 397 37.74 29.33 -16.51
C ASP A 397 37.42 27.94 -15.91
N GLN A 398 36.56 27.85 -14.88
CA GLN A 398 36.25 26.59 -14.20
C GLN A 398 35.02 25.86 -14.79
N LEU A 399 35.20 24.59 -15.18
CA LEU A 399 34.12 23.73 -15.68
C LEU A 399 33.14 23.38 -14.54
N MET A 400 31.86 23.78 -14.67
CA MET A 400 30.79 23.34 -13.78
C MET A 400 30.08 22.12 -14.37
N ILE A 401 30.05 21.01 -13.64
CA ILE A 401 29.28 19.82 -14.00
C ILE A 401 27.89 19.93 -13.38
N LEU A 402 26.88 19.93 -14.24
CA LEU A 402 25.46 20.06 -13.96
C LEU A 402 24.82 18.68 -13.71
N PRO A 403 23.57 18.63 -13.19
CA PRO A 403 22.94 17.36 -12.81
C PRO A 403 23.00 16.30 -13.91
N ASP A 404 23.37 15.10 -13.48
CA ASP A 404 23.69 13.95 -14.31
C ASP A 404 22.71 12.82 -14.07
N LEU A 405 22.37 12.11 -15.15
CA LEU A 405 21.55 10.91 -15.11
C LEU A 405 22.44 9.68 -15.30
N ILE A 406 22.34 8.74 -14.38
CA ILE A 406 23.08 7.48 -14.40
C ILE A 406 22.07 6.34 -14.40
N ALA A 407 22.23 5.38 -15.29
CA ALA A 407 21.44 4.16 -15.30
C ALA A 407 22.38 2.95 -15.35
N ALA A 408 22.16 1.97 -14.48
CA ALA A 408 22.98 0.77 -14.39
C ALA A 408 22.13 -0.50 -14.29
N ALA A 409 22.52 -1.52 -15.04
CA ALA A 409 22.01 -2.88 -14.92
C ALA A 409 22.96 -3.67 -14.02
N ARG A 410 22.45 -4.20 -12.89
CA ARG A 410 23.29 -4.77 -11.83
C ARG A 410 22.87 -6.18 -11.48
N LEU A 411 23.83 -6.97 -11.03
CA LEU A 411 23.61 -8.23 -10.35
C LEU A 411 23.87 -8.01 -8.86
N ARG A 412 22.84 -8.22 -8.04
CA ARG A 412 22.90 -8.11 -6.58
C ARG A 412 22.94 -9.50 -5.97
N VAL A 413 23.90 -9.72 -5.08
CA VAL A 413 24.11 -10.98 -4.36
C VAL A 413 23.91 -10.74 -2.88
N GLY A 414 22.86 -11.31 -2.30
CA GLY A 414 22.60 -11.25 -0.85
C GLY A 414 23.23 -12.42 -0.09
N PHE A 415 23.86 -12.14 1.06
CA PHE A 415 24.52 -13.11 1.93
C PHE A 415 24.36 -12.74 3.42
N GLY A 416 24.67 -13.68 4.31
CA GLY A 416 24.31 -13.62 5.73
C GLY A 416 23.16 -14.56 6.07
N ASP A 417 22.95 -14.82 7.36
CA ASP A 417 21.96 -15.80 7.83
C ASP A 417 20.51 -15.32 7.58
N GLN A 418 20.32 -14.00 7.47
CA GLN A 418 19.07 -13.32 7.15
C GLN A 418 19.16 -12.54 5.81
N ALA A 419 20.17 -12.85 4.97
CA ALA A 419 20.49 -12.09 3.76
C ALA A 419 20.62 -10.57 4.01
N GLU A 420 21.17 -10.23 5.18
CA GLU A 420 21.29 -8.85 5.66
C GLU A 420 22.46 -8.10 5.02
N PHE A 421 23.41 -8.79 4.38
CA PHE A 421 24.48 -8.17 3.60
C PHE A 421 24.24 -8.37 2.10
N HIS A 422 24.70 -7.42 1.29
CA HIS A 422 24.67 -7.57 -0.16
C HIS A 422 25.87 -6.95 -0.84
N VAL A 423 26.25 -7.54 -1.98
CA VAL A 423 27.15 -6.93 -2.96
C VAL A 423 26.39 -6.79 -4.26
N ALA A 424 26.42 -5.63 -4.90
CA ALA A 424 25.93 -5.48 -6.27
C ALA A 424 27.06 -5.02 -7.18
N PHE A 425 27.11 -5.55 -8.40
CA PHE A 425 28.03 -5.08 -9.43
C PHE A 425 27.28 -4.95 -10.74
N GLY A 426 27.60 -3.93 -11.52
CA GLY A 426 26.88 -3.66 -12.76
C GLY A 426 27.58 -2.67 -13.66
N ALA A 427 26.98 -2.49 -14.83
CA ALA A 427 27.44 -1.55 -15.82
C ALA A 427 26.25 -0.80 -16.44
N GLY A 428 26.51 0.34 -17.05
CA GLY A 428 25.47 1.09 -17.71
C GLY A 428 25.95 2.36 -18.37
N VAL A 429 25.12 3.40 -18.33
CA VAL A 429 25.34 4.66 -19.05
C VAL A 429 25.20 5.85 -18.13
N TYR A 430 26.01 6.86 -18.42
CA TYR A 430 26.03 8.16 -17.78
C TYR A 430 25.75 9.24 -18.82
N VAL A 431 24.86 10.16 -18.48
CA VAL A 431 24.58 11.36 -19.27
C VAL A 431 24.76 12.56 -18.37
N GLY A 432 25.72 13.42 -18.71
CA GLY A 432 25.99 14.65 -17.96
C GLY A 432 26.01 15.87 -18.85
N ALA A 433 25.93 17.03 -18.22
CA ALA A 433 26.15 18.32 -18.86
C ALA A 433 27.26 19.08 -18.14
N GLY A 434 28.14 19.73 -18.88
CA GLY A 434 29.19 20.61 -18.36
C GLY A 434 29.10 22.01 -18.97
N ILE A 435 29.47 23.03 -18.20
CA ILE A 435 29.60 24.43 -18.67
C ILE A 435 31.05 24.86 -18.46
N GLY A 436 31.73 25.27 -19.55
CA GLY A 436 33.06 25.89 -19.52
C GLY A 436 33.32 26.70 -20.80
N ASP A 437 34.08 27.81 -20.71
CA ASP A 437 34.37 28.74 -21.81
C ASP A 437 33.13 29.20 -22.62
N GLY A 438 31.99 29.40 -21.94
CA GLY A 438 30.74 29.84 -22.58
C GLY A 438 30.04 28.78 -23.45
N LEU A 439 30.46 27.51 -23.40
CA LEU A 439 29.84 26.40 -24.13
C LEU A 439 29.22 25.36 -23.18
N GLN A 440 27.94 25.06 -23.39
CA GLN A 440 27.27 23.91 -22.77
C GLN A 440 27.62 22.65 -23.57
N ARG A 441 28.12 21.61 -22.90
CA ARG A 441 28.43 20.32 -23.51
C ARG A 441 27.60 19.23 -22.85
N VAL A 442 27.02 18.34 -23.65
CA VAL A 442 26.41 17.09 -23.18
C VAL A 442 27.36 15.96 -23.50
N TYR A 443 27.62 15.09 -22.54
CA TYR A 443 28.50 13.93 -22.73
C TYR A 443 27.82 12.63 -22.31
N PHE A 444 28.25 11.55 -22.96
CA PHE A 444 27.76 10.19 -22.77
C PHE A 444 28.95 9.30 -22.46
N ALA A 445 28.87 8.49 -21.41
CA ALA A 445 29.95 7.59 -21.02
C ALA A 445 29.44 6.27 -20.44
N PRO A 446 30.17 5.16 -20.65
CA PRO A 446 29.92 3.92 -19.93
C PRO A 446 30.25 4.07 -18.44
N VAL A 447 29.49 3.38 -17.59
CA VAL A 447 29.76 3.27 -16.16
C VAL A 447 29.96 1.84 -15.72
N ALA A 448 30.82 1.67 -14.72
CA ALA A 448 30.90 0.48 -13.89
C ALA A 448 30.53 0.85 -12.45
N GLN A 449 29.73 0.02 -11.80
CA GLN A 449 29.26 0.26 -10.44
C GLN A 449 29.51 -0.95 -9.57
N LEU A 450 29.98 -0.70 -8.35
CA LEU A 450 30.11 -1.67 -7.26
C LEU A 450 29.38 -1.12 -6.03
N GLU A 451 28.59 -1.95 -5.38
CA GLU A 451 27.84 -1.62 -4.18
C GLU A 451 28.12 -2.68 -3.11
N LEU A 452 28.34 -2.26 -1.88
CA LEU A 452 28.40 -3.10 -0.70
C LEU A 452 27.43 -2.53 0.34
N GLY A 453 26.48 -3.32 0.82
CA GLY A 453 25.52 -2.83 1.79
C GLY A 453 25.13 -3.84 2.86
N TYR A 454 24.50 -3.28 3.88
CA TYR A 454 23.83 -3.95 4.99
C TYR A 454 22.39 -3.45 5.02
N LEU A 455 21.43 -4.33 4.71
CA LEU A 455 20.01 -4.00 4.53
C LEU A 455 19.84 -2.83 3.55
N ASP A 456 19.37 -1.70 4.06
CA ASP A 456 19.07 -0.50 3.28
C ASP A 456 20.23 0.49 3.22
N PHE A 457 21.33 0.24 3.93
CA PHE A 457 22.46 1.15 4.03
C PHE A 457 23.69 0.57 3.33
N GLY A 458 24.53 1.40 2.71
CA GLY A 458 25.78 0.89 2.17
C GLY A 458 26.71 1.93 1.58
N LEU A 459 27.75 1.40 0.93
CA LEU A 459 28.74 2.13 0.16
C LEU A 459 28.62 1.78 -1.31
N ARG A 460 28.79 2.78 -2.17
CA ARG A 460 28.75 2.62 -3.61
C ARG A 460 29.94 3.32 -4.24
N GLU A 461 30.56 2.60 -5.16
CA GLU A 461 31.64 3.07 -6.01
C GLU A 461 31.13 3.07 -7.45
N THR A 462 31.19 4.22 -8.12
CA THR A 462 30.83 4.36 -9.52
C THR A 462 31.99 4.95 -10.30
N ALA A 463 32.46 4.25 -11.33
CA ALA A 463 33.46 4.73 -12.26
C ALA A 463 32.79 5.06 -13.59
N VAL A 464 32.94 6.31 -14.04
CA VAL A 464 32.51 6.80 -15.35
C VAL A 464 33.74 6.89 -16.24
N ILE A 465 33.74 6.18 -17.37
CA ILE A 465 34.94 5.91 -18.16
C ILE A 465 34.86 6.66 -19.50
N ALA A 466 35.98 7.31 -19.86
CA ALA A 466 36.24 7.89 -21.19
C ALA A 466 35.21 8.93 -21.66
N ILE A 467 35.23 10.10 -21.02
CA ILE A 467 34.51 11.28 -21.53
C ILE A 467 35.47 12.07 -22.43
N PRO A 468 35.19 12.21 -23.74
CA PRO A 468 36.12 12.85 -24.66
C PRO A 468 36.12 14.37 -24.46
N GLU A 469 37.26 14.90 -24.06
CA GLU A 469 37.61 16.31 -24.27
C GLU A 469 38.46 16.40 -25.54
N LYS A 470 38.24 17.45 -26.35
CA LYS A 470 38.80 17.62 -27.71
C LYS A 470 40.15 16.94 -27.95
N ASP A 471 40.22 16.16 -29.02
CA ASP A 471 41.40 15.70 -29.77
C ASP A 471 42.61 15.04 -29.06
N SER A 472 42.67 14.86 -27.73
CA SER A 472 43.65 13.91 -27.13
C SER A 472 43.53 13.57 -25.64
N GLU A 473 42.70 14.22 -24.83
CA GLU A 473 42.65 13.96 -23.38
C GLU A 473 41.30 13.40 -22.94
N GLU A 474 41.26 12.09 -22.65
CA GLU A 474 40.13 11.42 -22.01
C GLU A 474 40.19 11.65 -20.51
N TRP A 475 39.05 12.00 -19.90
CA TRP A 475 38.94 12.03 -18.44
C TRP A 475 37.99 10.95 -17.91
N MET A 476 38.25 10.55 -16.67
CA MET A 476 37.49 9.59 -15.88
C MET A 476 36.95 10.28 -14.63
N GLN A 477 35.79 9.82 -14.18
CA GLN A 477 35.14 10.31 -12.97
C GLN A 477 34.89 9.13 -12.02
N PHE A 478 35.32 9.29 -10.77
CA PHE A 478 35.20 8.29 -9.72
C PHE A 478 34.36 8.84 -8.58
N LYS A 479 33.21 8.23 -8.36
CA LYS A 479 32.26 8.59 -7.31
C LYS A 479 32.28 7.54 -6.20
N THR A 480 32.55 7.98 -4.99
CA THR A 480 32.47 7.18 -3.78
C THR A 480 31.42 7.78 -2.85
N GLY A 481 30.37 7.03 -2.55
CA GLY A 481 29.22 7.50 -1.79
C GLY A 481 28.73 6.55 -0.74
N VAL A 482 28.13 7.12 0.30
CA VAL A 482 27.31 6.40 1.28
C VAL A 482 25.86 6.57 0.87
N PHE A 483 25.09 5.49 0.86
CA PHE A 483 23.68 5.52 0.53
C PHE A 483 22.77 4.96 1.63
N TYR A 484 21.52 5.41 1.59
CA TYR A 484 20.41 4.82 2.34
C TYR A 484 19.19 4.66 1.43
N SER A 485 18.56 3.49 1.48
CA SER A 485 17.37 3.12 0.70
C SER A 485 16.11 3.17 1.56
N PHE A 486 15.06 3.75 1.03
CA PHE A 486 13.70 3.75 1.58
C PHE A 486 12.83 2.90 0.64
N GLY A 487 12.99 1.58 0.69
CA GLY A 487 12.37 0.67 -0.27
C GLY A 487 12.94 0.88 -1.68
N MET A 488 12.08 1.26 -2.63
CA MET A 488 12.47 1.48 -4.03
C MET A 488 13.19 2.82 -4.29
N PHE A 489 13.17 3.76 -3.36
CA PHE A 489 13.83 5.06 -3.47
C PHE A 489 15.06 5.12 -2.58
N GLY A 490 16.02 5.99 -2.86
CA GLY A 490 17.15 6.18 -1.96
C GLY A 490 17.91 7.47 -2.20
N VAL A 491 18.76 7.81 -1.23
CA VAL A 491 19.65 8.96 -1.28
C VAL A 491 21.07 8.49 -1.09
N GLU A 492 21.98 8.99 -1.90
CA GLU A 492 23.41 8.79 -1.80
C GLU A 492 24.09 10.14 -1.69
N ALA A 493 25.07 10.26 -0.81
CA ALA A 493 25.92 11.44 -0.72
C ALA A 493 27.38 10.99 -0.67
N GLY A 494 28.22 11.68 -1.42
CA GLY A 494 29.58 11.20 -1.64
C GLY A 494 30.55 12.25 -2.14
N PHE A 495 31.77 11.76 -2.35
CA PHE A 495 32.87 12.48 -2.96
C PHE A 495 33.08 12.00 -4.39
N ASP A 496 33.39 12.95 -5.25
CA ASP A 496 33.66 12.73 -6.66
C ASP A 496 35.08 13.19 -6.99
N VAL A 497 35.77 12.45 -7.85
CA VAL A 497 37.10 12.77 -8.34
C VAL A 497 37.09 12.69 -9.85
N ILE A 498 37.42 13.79 -10.50
CA ILE A 498 37.52 13.87 -11.94
C ILE A 498 38.96 14.07 -12.33
N THR A 499 39.50 13.17 -13.14
CA THR A 499 40.89 13.26 -13.59
C THR A 499 41.11 14.59 -14.30
N ASN A 500 42.14 15.33 -13.90
CA ASN A 500 42.54 16.65 -14.43
C ASN A 500 41.62 17.83 -14.10
N LEU A 501 40.51 17.61 -13.38
CA LEU A 501 39.56 18.67 -12.97
C LEU A 501 39.42 18.80 -11.44
N GLY A 502 39.87 17.80 -10.69
CA GLY A 502 39.96 17.84 -9.24
C GLY A 502 38.81 17.11 -8.54
N ASN A 503 38.57 17.46 -7.27
CA ASN A 503 37.63 16.76 -6.40
C ASN A 503 36.38 17.59 -6.12
N GLY A 504 35.24 16.94 -5.97
CA GLY A 504 33.95 17.54 -5.67
C GLY A 504 33.10 16.70 -4.71
N GLY A 505 31.91 17.19 -4.40
CA GLY A 505 30.90 16.47 -3.62
C GLY A 505 29.60 16.39 -4.41
N TYR A 506 28.88 15.27 -4.25
CA TYR A 506 27.61 15.04 -4.94
C TYR A 506 26.53 14.49 -4.01
N VAL A 507 25.29 14.74 -4.37
CA VAL A 507 24.13 14.03 -3.84
C VAL A 507 23.39 13.41 -5.01
N THR A 508 23.05 12.13 -4.89
CA THR A 508 22.25 11.39 -5.87
C THR A 508 20.95 10.95 -5.23
N LEU A 509 19.83 11.28 -5.89
CA LEU A 509 18.54 10.64 -5.65
C LEU A 509 18.45 9.45 -6.61
N PHE A 510 18.14 8.27 -6.09
CA PHE A 510 18.11 7.06 -6.91
C PHE A 510 16.90 6.18 -6.67
N TRP A 511 16.69 5.29 -7.63
CA TRP A 511 15.64 4.30 -7.67
C TRP A 511 16.23 2.90 -7.90
N ASN A 512 15.85 1.95 -7.06
CA ASN A 512 16.02 0.52 -7.32
C ASN A 512 14.72 0.05 -8.01
N LEU A 513 14.83 -0.36 -9.26
CA LEU A 513 13.69 -0.77 -10.10
C LEU A 513 13.43 -2.26 -10.02
#